data_AF-A0A1M4WX20-F1
#
_entry.id   AF-A0A1M4WX20-F1
#
_cell.length_a   1.000
_cell.length_b   1.000
_cell.length_c   1.000
_cell.angle_alpha   90.00
_cell.angle_beta   90.00
_cell.angle_gamma   90.00
#
_symmetry.space_group_name_H-M   'P 1'
#
loop_
_entity.id
_entity.type
_entity.pdbx_description
1 polymer ?
#
loop_
_entity_poly.entity_id
_entity_poly.type
_entity_poly.pdbx_seq_one_letter_code
_entity_poly.pdbx_strand_id
1 'polypeptide(L)'
;MALSRIWSAFVIIAVLVASIRIVASDNKVIFSSMVTGKSGDTIHLRQTDTTTFSEIQLHQLDSLGYMAVGNASVKRTGNGKLEYYQLQNADGIIETCKSAVNISIGLIGIMALFMGFMSIAERAGGIRLLSKIIGPFFSKLFPELPKGHPAMGHMMMNFSANLLGLDNAATPFGLKAMQSLQEINPSAERASNAQIMFLCLHAAGFSLIPVSVIAVRAALRSANPTDIFVPCMITTFVATMAAMFIVSYKQKINLFQPVIIAWVGGFSALIVLLVIYLNRLSVDGLQTFSSILSNGLILLIFLLIILGALYKRIDVFDAFIDGAKGGFETAVKIIPYLVGMLVAISLLRTSGSFDMVIDGMKTFFAFLGMDTRFVDALPTALIRPLSGGGARGMMVSTMTTFGADSFPGRLSSIMQGASDTTFYVIAVYFGAVNIKDTRYAVGAMLLADLVGVITAILLAYMFFGR
;
A
#
# COMPACT_ATOMS: atom_id res chain seq x y z
N MET A 1 -10.08 16.89 -4.30
CA MET A 1 -11.54 16.71 -4.20
C MET A 1 -11.96 15.27 -3.84
N ALA A 2 -11.46 14.22 -4.50
CA ALA A 2 -11.87 12.83 -4.20
C ALA A 2 -11.56 12.37 -2.76
N LEU A 3 -10.35 12.61 -2.26
CA LEU A 3 -9.96 12.23 -0.89
C LEU A 3 -10.83 12.91 0.18
N SER A 4 -11.18 14.19 -0.02
CA SER A 4 -12.09 14.91 0.87
C SER A 4 -13.47 14.26 0.88
N ARG A 5 -14.01 13.84 -0.26
CA ARG A 5 -15.31 13.15 -0.33
C ARG A 5 -15.27 11.79 0.38
N ILE A 6 -14.22 11.00 0.18
CA ILE A 6 -14.04 9.70 0.84
C ILE A 6 -13.93 9.89 2.35
N TRP A 7 -13.09 10.82 2.78
CA TRP A 7 -12.89 11.11 4.19
C TRP A 7 -14.18 11.59 4.87
N SER A 8 -14.90 12.54 4.25
CA SER A 8 -16.20 12.99 4.75
C SER A 8 -17.22 11.85 4.78
N ALA A 9 -17.25 10.99 3.77
CA ALA A 9 -18.14 9.83 3.76
C ALA A 9 -17.83 8.87 4.91
N PHE A 10 -16.55 8.60 5.20
CA PHE A 10 -16.16 7.73 6.32
C PHE A 10 -16.66 8.27 7.66
N VAL A 11 -16.48 9.56 7.91
CA VAL A 11 -16.94 10.22 9.14
C VAL A 11 -18.47 10.20 9.23
N ILE A 12 -19.18 10.56 8.15
CA ILE A 12 -20.65 10.61 8.13
C ILE A 12 -21.24 9.22 8.34
N ILE A 13 -20.73 8.20 7.63
CA ILE A 13 -21.17 6.81 7.78
C ILE A 13 -20.93 6.33 9.21
N ALA A 14 -19.74 6.56 9.77
CA ALA A 14 -19.41 6.14 11.12
C ALA A 14 -20.36 6.75 12.16
N VAL A 15 -20.62 8.06 12.08
CA VAL A 15 -21.53 8.75 13.01
C VAL A 15 -22.96 8.24 12.82
N LEU A 16 -23.42 8.07 11.58
CA LEU A 16 -24.77 7.58 11.29
C LEU A 16 -24.98 6.15 11.80
N VAL A 17 -24.04 5.24 11.55
CA VAL A 17 -24.12 3.85 12.05
C VAL A 17 -24.06 3.82 13.58
N ALA A 18 -23.20 4.64 14.20
CA ALA A 18 -23.13 4.74 15.64
C ALA A 18 -24.42 5.29 16.24
N SER A 19 -25.02 6.33 15.65
CA SER A 19 -26.33 6.86 16.05
C SER A 19 -27.42 5.81 15.94
N ILE A 20 -27.47 5.05 14.84
CA ILE A 20 -28.42 3.94 14.67
C ILE A 20 -28.20 2.90 15.76
N ARG A 21 -26.95 2.54 16.07
CA ARG A 21 -26.63 1.59 17.13
C ARG A 21 -27.01 2.11 18.52
N ILE A 22 -26.89 3.40 18.84
CA ILE A 22 -27.37 3.95 20.12
C ILE A 22 -28.87 3.77 20.28
N VAL A 23 -29.63 3.89 19.18
CA VAL A 23 -31.09 3.76 19.21
C VAL A 23 -31.53 2.29 19.16
N ALA A 24 -30.87 1.47 18.35
CA ALA A 24 -31.24 0.07 18.11
C ALA A 24 -30.63 -0.90 19.12
N SER A 25 -29.54 -0.53 19.79
CA SER A 25 -28.87 -1.31 20.83
C SER A 25 -28.74 -0.47 22.09
N ASP A 26 -28.82 -1.08 23.27
CA ASP A 26 -28.69 -0.37 24.56
C ASP A 26 -27.24 0.09 24.86
N ASN A 27 -26.37 0.14 23.84
CA ASN A 27 -24.98 0.56 23.93
C ASN A 27 -24.85 2.08 23.91
N LYS A 28 -25.14 2.70 25.05
CA LYS A 28 -25.08 4.18 25.23
C LYS A 28 -23.66 4.73 25.27
N VAL A 29 -22.65 3.86 25.36
CA VAL A 29 -21.24 4.25 25.54
C VAL A 29 -20.48 4.41 24.21
N ILE A 30 -21.10 4.04 23.09
CA ILE A 30 -20.42 3.96 21.78
C ILE A 30 -19.75 5.26 21.35
N PHE A 31 -20.35 6.44 21.59
CA PHE A 31 -19.71 7.72 21.28
C PHE A 31 -18.48 7.98 22.14
N SER A 32 -18.51 7.59 23.43
CA SER A 32 -17.32 7.67 24.27
C SER A 32 -16.24 6.70 23.79
N SER A 33 -16.61 5.47 23.41
CA SER A 33 -15.67 4.51 22.80
C SER A 33 -15.04 5.03 21.51
N MET A 34 -15.82 5.71 20.66
CA MET A 34 -15.32 6.30 19.41
C MET A 34 -14.33 7.45 19.64
N VAL A 35 -14.47 8.23 20.70
CA VAL A 35 -13.61 9.41 20.95
C VAL A 35 -12.43 9.05 21.86
N THR A 36 -12.70 8.43 23.01
CA THR A 36 -11.74 8.25 24.11
C THR A 36 -11.40 6.79 24.43
N GLY A 37 -12.11 5.82 23.85
CA GLY A 37 -11.85 4.41 24.13
C GLY A 37 -10.48 3.95 23.65
N LYS A 38 -9.89 2.99 24.35
CA LYS A 38 -8.60 2.39 23.95
C LYS A 38 -8.78 0.92 23.64
N SER A 39 -8.02 0.43 22.68
CA SER A 39 -7.98 -0.99 22.34
C SER A 39 -7.62 -1.82 23.56
N GLY A 40 -8.41 -2.86 23.83
CA GLY A 40 -8.28 -3.71 25.02
C GLY A 40 -9.04 -3.22 26.27
N ASP A 41 -9.60 -2.00 26.27
CA ASP A 41 -10.47 -1.56 27.36
C ASP A 41 -11.76 -2.39 27.40
N THR A 42 -12.30 -2.59 28.61
CA THR A 42 -13.61 -3.25 28.78
C THR A 42 -14.72 -2.22 28.66
N ILE A 43 -15.57 -2.36 27.64
CA ILE A 43 -16.77 -1.55 27.44
C ILE A 43 -17.93 -2.22 28.15
N HIS A 44 -18.49 -1.56 29.16
CA HIS A 44 -19.67 -2.02 29.87
C HIS A 44 -20.93 -1.60 29.10
N LEU A 45 -21.64 -2.56 28.51
CA LEU A 45 -22.75 -2.31 27.59
C LEU A 45 -24.04 -2.04 28.34
N ARG A 46 -24.43 -2.96 29.24
CA ARG A 46 -25.67 -2.89 30.01
C ARG A 46 -25.65 -3.87 31.18
N GLN A 47 -26.51 -3.62 32.16
CA GLN A 47 -26.81 -4.58 33.23
C GLN A 47 -28.28 -5.00 33.15
N THR A 48 -28.53 -6.30 33.25
CA THR A 48 -29.89 -6.86 33.27
C THR A 48 -30.07 -7.82 34.43
N ASP A 49 -31.31 -8.09 34.80
CA ASP A 49 -31.62 -9.09 35.83
C ASP A 49 -31.44 -10.51 35.27
N THR A 50 -31.24 -11.47 36.18
CA THR A 50 -30.97 -12.89 35.86
C THR A 50 -32.14 -13.61 35.20
N THR A 51 -33.33 -12.99 35.17
CA THR A 51 -34.55 -13.52 34.55
C THR A 51 -34.43 -13.74 33.04
N THR A 52 -33.41 -13.15 32.41
CA THR A 52 -33.12 -13.31 30.98
C THR A 52 -32.36 -14.59 30.63
N PHE A 53 -31.80 -15.30 31.62
CA PHE A 53 -31.04 -16.53 31.41
C PHE A 53 -31.79 -17.73 32.04
N SER A 54 -31.72 -18.90 31.40
CA SER A 54 -32.20 -20.15 32.00
C SER A 54 -31.32 -20.59 33.18
N GLU A 55 -31.85 -21.41 34.09
CA GLU A 55 -31.09 -21.90 35.26
C GLU A 55 -29.80 -22.64 34.86
N ILE A 56 -29.82 -23.36 33.73
CA ILE A 56 -28.64 -24.05 33.18
C ILE A 56 -27.57 -23.04 32.75
N GLN A 57 -27.96 -21.94 32.11
CA GLN A 57 -27.03 -20.89 31.69
C GLN A 57 -26.46 -20.12 32.89
N LEU A 58 -27.26 -19.91 33.93
CA LEU A 58 -26.78 -19.31 35.18
C LEU A 58 -25.76 -20.22 35.88
N HIS A 59 -26.02 -21.52 35.96
CA HIS A 59 -25.06 -22.48 36.51
C HIS A 59 -23.75 -22.54 35.71
N GLN A 60 -23.83 -22.52 34.37
CA GLN A 60 -22.64 -22.45 33.53
C GLN A 60 -21.86 -21.15 33.74
N LEU A 61 -22.57 -20.01 33.84
CA LEU A 61 -21.98 -18.71 34.08
C LEU A 61 -21.27 -18.65 35.44
N ASP A 62 -21.89 -19.19 36.49
CA ASP A 62 -21.34 -19.23 37.83
C ASP A 62 -20.11 -20.17 37.90
N SER A 63 -20.06 -21.22 37.05
CA SER A 63 -18.92 -22.14 36.97
C SER A 63 -17.72 -21.60 36.17
N LEU A 64 -17.97 -20.85 35.09
CA LEU A 64 -16.94 -20.35 34.17
C LEU A 64 -16.52 -18.90 34.49
N GLY A 65 -17.29 -18.19 35.32
CA GLY A 65 -17.11 -16.78 35.66
C GLY A 65 -17.55 -15.78 34.58
N TYR A 66 -17.63 -16.22 33.32
CA TYR A 66 -18.17 -15.45 32.20
C TYR A 66 -18.77 -16.38 31.12
N MET A 67 -19.65 -15.83 30.29
CA MET A 67 -20.26 -16.54 29.16
C MET A 67 -20.33 -15.62 27.94
N ALA A 68 -19.91 -16.11 26.78
CA ALA A 68 -20.04 -15.37 25.53
C ALA A 68 -21.49 -15.42 25.02
N VAL A 69 -22.09 -14.26 24.74
CA VAL A 69 -23.43 -14.11 24.18
C VAL A 69 -23.36 -13.15 22.99
N GLY A 70 -23.36 -13.72 21.77
CA GLY A 70 -23.12 -12.95 20.55
C GLY A 70 -21.73 -12.31 20.56
N ASN A 71 -21.66 -10.98 20.39
CA ASN A 71 -20.40 -10.21 20.39
C ASN A 71 -20.02 -9.65 21.78
N ALA A 72 -20.78 -9.99 22.84
CA ALA A 72 -20.53 -9.55 24.20
C ALA A 72 -20.24 -10.74 25.11
N SER A 73 -19.43 -10.49 26.14
CA SER A 73 -19.27 -11.39 27.27
C SER A 73 -20.20 -10.95 28.40
N VAL A 74 -20.78 -11.92 29.09
CA VAL A 74 -21.65 -11.69 30.23
C VAL A 74 -20.95 -12.24 31.46
N LYS A 75 -20.97 -11.49 32.56
CA LYS A 75 -20.57 -11.98 33.88
C LYS A 75 -21.63 -11.65 34.91
N ARG A 76 -21.72 -12.45 35.96
CA ARG A 76 -22.58 -12.15 37.10
C ARG A 76 -21.82 -11.26 38.09
N THR A 77 -22.40 -10.11 38.42
CA THR A 77 -21.84 -9.19 39.41
C THR A 77 -22.25 -9.60 40.81
N GLY A 78 -21.47 -9.20 41.84
CA GLY A 78 -21.76 -9.52 43.25
C GLY A 78 -23.13 -9.05 43.75
N ASN A 79 -23.77 -8.14 43.01
CA ASN A 79 -25.11 -7.62 43.28
C ASN A 79 -26.22 -8.49 42.66
N GLY A 80 -25.88 -9.66 42.12
CA GLY A 80 -26.83 -10.62 41.53
C GLY A 80 -27.30 -10.28 40.11
N LYS A 81 -26.77 -9.21 39.48
CA LYS A 81 -27.13 -8.79 38.12
C LYS A 81 -26.16 -9.34 37.06
N LEU A 82 -26.67 -9.52 35.84
CA LEU A 82 -25.88 -9.87 34.67
C LEU A 82 -25.31 -8.60 34.04
N GLU A 83 -23.99 -8.53 33.91
CA GLU A 83 -23.28 -7.43 33.27
C GLU A 83 -22.76 -7.88 31.91
N TYR A 84 -23.23 -7.21 30.86
CA TYR A 84 -22.75 -7.39 29.50
C TYR A 84 -21.59 -6.44 29.27
N TYR A 85 -20.46 -6.98 28.85
CA TYR A 85 -19.27 -6.22 28.50
C TYR A 85 -18.67 -6.74 27.20
N GLN A 86 -17.94 -5.89 26.49
CA GLN A 86 -17.17 -6.27 25.32
C GLN A 86 -15.79 -5.64 25.39
N LEU A 87 -14.80 -6.27 24.79
CA LEU A 87 -13.50 -5.63 24.61
C LEU A 87 -13.58 -4.61 23.49
N GLN A 88 -12.96 -3.46 23.70
CA GLN A 88 -12.81 -2.46 22.66
C GLN A 88 -11.80 -2.98 21.63
N ASN A 89 -12.27 -3.22 20.40
CA ASN A 89 -11.47 -3.78 19.32
C ASN A 89 -10.52 -2.77 18.66
N ALA A 90 -10.69 -1.48 18.92
CA ALA A 90 -9.95 -0.41 18.26
C ALA A 90 -9.89 0.86 19.12
N ASP A 91 -8.77 1.57 18.99
CA ASP A 91 -8.60 2.89 19.59
C ASP A 91 -9.61 3.91 19.04
N GLY A 92 -10.12 4.76 19.92
CA GLY A 92 -10.86 5.96 19.56
C GLY A 92 -9.96 7.07 19.01
N ILE A 93 -10.56 8.18 18.60
CA ILE A 93 -9.88 9.27 17.88
C ILE A 93 -8.64 9.79 18.63
N ILE A 94 -8.75 10.01 19.95
CA ILE A 94 -7.67 10.64 20.73
C ILE A 94 -6.44 9.75 20.81
N GLU A 95 -6.62 8.46 21.09
CA GLU A 95 -5.49 7.52 21.17
C GLU A 95 -4.91 7.26 19.78
N THR A 96 -5.76 7.19 18.75
CA THR A 96 -5.34 7.06 17.36
C THR A 96 -4.43 8.20 16.90
N CYS A 97 -4.70 9.44 17.30
CA CYS A 97 -3.83 10.60 17.01
C CYS A 97 -2.41 10.41 17.57
N LYS A 98 -2.28 9.88 18.80
CA LYS A 98 -0.97 9.62 19.41
C LYS A 98 -0.24 8.50 18.69
N SER A 99 -0.95 7.40 18.41
CA SER A 99 -0.42 6.26 17.67
C SER A 99 0.11 6.69 16.29
N ALA A 100 -0.63 7.52 15.56
CA ALA A 100 -0.20 8.06 14.26
C ALA A 100 1.14 8.82 14.34
N VAL A 101 1.29 9.70 15.34
CA VAL A 101 2.53 10.47 15.55
C VAL A 101 3.69 9.55 15.95
N ASN A 102 3.46 8.60 16.87
CA ASN A 102 4.48 7.65 17.31
C ASN A 102 5.01 6.79 16.15
N ILE A 103 4.12 6.34 15.26
CA ILE A 103 4.51 5.63 14.03
C ILE A 103 5.41 6.52 13.18
N SER A 104 5.00 7.77 12.91
CA SER A 104 5.80 8.71 12.11
C SER A 104 7.18 8.99 12.70
N ILE A 105 7.31 9.10 14.02
CA ILE A 105 8.61 9.25 14.68
C ILE A 105 9.51 8.04 14.38
N GLY A 106 8.96 6.82 14.44
CA GLY A 106 9.67 5.59 14.08
C GLY A 106 10.12 5.55 12.61
N LEU A 107 9.42 6.21 11.69
CA LEU A 107 9.79 6.28 10.27
C LEU A 107 11.02 7.14 10.01
N ILE A 108 11.27 8.18 10.83
CA ILE A 108 12.29 9.20 10.56
C ILE A 108 13.66 8.57 10.30
N GLY A 109 14.13 7.70 11.20
CA GLY A 109 15.47 7.12 11.09
C GLY A 109 15.65 6.23 9.87
N ILE A 110 14.65 5.38 9.58
CA ILE A 110 14.71 4.45 8.45
C ILE A 110 14.60 5.21 7.13
N MET A 111 13.71 6.20 7.04
CA MET A 111 13.59 7.03 5.84
C MET A 111 14.85 7.86 5.60
N ALA A 112 15.46 8.43 6.64
CA ALA A 112 16.72 9.15 6.54
C ALA A 112 17.84 8.25 5.98
N LEU A 113 17.94 7.01 6.46
CA LEU A 113 18.93 6.04 5.96
C LEU A 113 18.78 5.80 4.45
N PHE A 114 17.60 5.33 4.02
CA PHE A 114 17.39 4.97 2.63
C PHE A 114 17.48 6.17 1.69
N MET A 115 16.90 7.32 2.06
CA MET A 115 16.98 8.54 1.24
C MET A 115 18.41 9.08 1.16
N GLY A 116 19.21 8.92 2.23
CA GLY A 116 20.64 9.21 2.21
C GLY A 116 21.37 8.39 1.15
N PHE A 117 21.18 7.06 1.13
CA PHE A 117 21.77 6.20 0.10
C PHE A 117 21.28 6.54 -1.32
N MET A 118 19.99 6.83 -1.49
CA MET A 118 19.47 7.19 -2.81
C MET A 118 20.00 8.53 -3.33
N SER A 119 20.27 9.50 -2.44
CA SER A 119 20.96 10.74 -2.79
C SER A 119 22.41 10.48 -3.25
N ILE A 120 23.14 9.59 -2.56
CA ILE A 120 24.48 9.16 -3.02
C ILE A 120 24.38 8.56 -4.43
N ALA A 121 23.41 7.66 -4.65
CA ALA A 121 23.20 7.01 -5.94
C ALA A 121 22.90 8.03 -7.05
N GLU A 122 22.03 9.01 -6.77
CA GLU A 122 21.70 10.10 -7.68
C GLU A 122 22.94 10.93 -8.06
N ARG A 123 23.69 11.40 -7.05
CA ARG A 123 24.91 12.21 -7.27
C ARG A 123 25.99 11.43 -8.00
N ALA A 124 26.13 10.13 -7.74
CA ALA A 124 27.01 9.21 -8.47
C ALA A 124 26.55 8.94 -9.92
N GLY A 125 25.37 9.43 -10.32
CA GLY A 125 24.83 9.26 -11.67
C GLY A 125 24.09 7.95 -11.89
N GLY A 126 23.59 7.30 -10.83
CA GLY A 126 22.78 6.09 -10.88
C GLY A 126 21.53 6.25 -11.75
N ILE A 127 20.84 7.40 -11.68
CA ILE A 127 19.68 7.71 -12.54
C ILE A 127 20.09 7.71 -14.02
N ARG A 128 21.23 8.31 -14.37
CA ARG A 128 21.76 8.34 -15.75
C ARG A 128 22.16 6.95 -16.23
N LEU A 129 22.77 6.14 -15.36
CA LEU A 129 23.13 4.76 -15.66
C LEU A 129 21.89 3.92 -15.95
N LEU A 130 20.88 3.97 -15.07
CA LEU A 130 19.61 3.26 -15.25
C LEU A 130 18.91 3.69 -16.54
N SER A 131 18.84 5.00 -16.80
CA SER A 131 18.30 5.57 -18.05
C SER A 131 18.97 4.98 -19.30
N LYS A 132 20.31 4.82 -19.29
CA LYS A 132 21.06 4.21 -20.40
C LYS A 132 20.76 2.71 -20.55
N ILE A 133 20.53 2.01 -19.45
CA ILE A 133 20.19 0.58 -19.42
C ILE A 133 18.77 0.35 -19.97
N ILE A 134 17.78 1.12 -19.54
CA ILE A 134 16.36 0.96 -19.94
C ILE A 134 16.02 1.63 -21.28
N GLY A 135 16.83 2.60 -21.72
CA GLY A 135 16.58 3.40 -22.92
C GLY A 135 16.28 2.61 -24.21
N PRO A 136 17.03 1.53 -24.54
CA PRO A 136 16.75 0.70 -25.70
C PRO A 136 15.35 0.10 -25.67
N PHE A 137 14.89 -0.37 -24.51
CA PHE A 137 13.55 -0.93 -24.32
C PHE A 137 12.48 0.14 -24.53
N PHE A 138 12.60 1.28 -23.86
CA PHE A 138 11.63 2.37 -23.97
C PHE A 138 11.55 2.95 -25.39
N SER A 139 12.66 3.04 -26.11
CA SER A 139 12.66 3.54 -27.49
C SER A 139 11.77 2.70 -28.44
N LYS A 140 11.56 1.41 -28.12
CA LYS A 140 10.67 0.53 -28.89
C LYS A 140 9.21 0.61 -28.44
N LEU A 141 8.98 0.98 -27.19
CA LEU A 141 7.65 1.10 -26.62
C LEU A 141 6.98 2.45 -26.94
N PHE A 142 7.76 3.46 -27.34
CA PHE A 142 7.30 4.79 -27.73
C PHE A 142 7.61 5.07 -29.22
N PRO A 143 6.98 4.35 -30.17
CA PRO A 143 7.33 4.44 -31.60
C PRO A 143 7.01 5.79 -32.24
N GLU A 144 6.06 6.54 -31.68
CA GLU A 144 5.63 7.85 -32.19
C GLU A 144 6.59 8.98 -31.79
N LEU A 145 7.57 8.74 -30.90
CA LEU A 145 8.48 9.78 -30.45
C LEU A 145 9.62 10.01 -31.45
N PRO A 146 9.88 11.27 -31.87
CA PRO A 146 11.02 11.57 -32.71
C PRO A 146 12.34 11.19 -32.04
N LYS A 147 13.30 10.67 -32.82
CA LYS A 147 14.63 10.34 -32.31
C LYS A 147 15.30 11.60 -31.76
N GLY A 148 15.83 11.51 -30.54
CA GLY A 148 16.50 12.63 -29.87
C GLY A 148 15.55 13.65 -29.22
N HIS A 149 14.23 13.44 -29.26
CA HIS A 149 13.30 14.35 -28.59
C HIS A 149 13.52 14.37 -27.06
N PRO A 150 13.54 15.56 -26.41
CA PRO A 150 13.77 15.68 -24.97
C PRO A 150 12.82 14.87 -24.09
N ALA A 151 11.59 14.63 -24.57
CA ALA A 151 10.59 13.81 -23.87
C ALA A 151 11.12 12.43 -23.48
N MET A 152 11.93 11.76 -24.32
CA MET A 152 12.55 10.48 -23.95
C MET A 152 13.40 10.63 -22.68
N GLY A 153 14.25 11.66 -22.63
CA GLY A 153 15.11 11.94 -21.49
C GLY A 153 14.32 12.18 -20.22
N HIS A 154 13.32 13.06 -20.26
CA HIS A 154 12.45 13.35 -19.10
C HIS A 154 11.70 12.10 -18.61
N MET A 155 11.14 11.29 -19.52
CA MET A 155 10.48 10.03 -19.17
C MET A 155 11.47 9.06 -18.51
N MET A 156 12.67 8.86 -19.08
CA MET A 156 13.66 7.96 -18.50
C MET A 156 14.09 8.40 -17.09
N MET A 157 14.23 9.72 -16.87
CA MET A 157 14.58 10.26 -15.56
C MET A 157 13.45 10.03 -14.55
N ASN A 158 12.19 10.24 -14.96
CA ASN A 158 11.02 9.95 -14.12
C ASN A 158 10.97 8.47 -13.70
N PHE A 159 11.06 7.53 -14.65
CA PHE A 159 11.06 6.10 -14.33
C PHE A 159 12.25 5.69 -13.47
N SER A 160 13.45 6.18 -13.79
CA SER A 160 14.66 5.84 -13.02
C SER A 160 14.60 6.38 -11.60
N ALA A 161 14.05 7.59 -11.39
CA ALA A 161 13.85 8.16 -10.06
C ALA A 161 12.82 7.37 -9.24
N ASN A 162 11.67 7.02 -9.84
CA ASN A 162 10.65 6.19 -9.19
C ASN A 162 11.20 4.79 -8.85
N LEU A 163 11.98 4.19 -9.75
CA LEU A 163 12.64 2.91 -9.54
C LEU A 163 13.57 2.93 -8.31
N LEU A 164 14.30 4.03 -8.10
CA LEU A 164 15.16 4.22 -6.93
C LEU A 164 14.39 4.69 -5.67
N GLY A 165 13.07 4.86 -5.72
CA GLY A 165 12.29 5.36 -4.60
C GLY A 165 12.52 6.86 -4.30
N LEU A 166 13.02 7.61 -5.28
CA LEU A 166 13.21 9.06 -5.20
C LEU A 166 11.92 9.80 -5.64
N ASP A 167 10.80 9.52 -4.96
CA ASP A 167 9.46 9.99 -5.36
C ASP A 167 9.37 11.52 -5.52
N ASN A 168 10.05 12.26 -4.62
CA ASN A 168 10.12 13.73 -4.66
C ASN A 168 10.85 14.26 -5.90
N ALA A 169 11.81 13.49 -6.44
CA ALA A 169 12.51 13.82 -7.68
C ALA A 169 11.76 13.31 -8.92
N ALA A 170 11.03 12.21 -8.81
CA ALA A 170 10.29 11.60 -9.92
C ALA A 170 9.21 12.54 -10.46
N THR A 171 8.40 13.16 -9.59
CA THR A 171 7.25 13.97 -10.01
C THR A 171 7.64 15.16 -10.91
N PRO A 172 8.63 16.00 -10.56
CA PRO A 172 9.10 17.08 -11.45
C PRO A 172 9.53 16.59 -12.84
N PHE A 173 10.25 15.47 -12.93
CA PHE A 173 10.61 14.88 -14.22
C PHE A 173 9.39 14.36 -14.98
N GLY A 174 8.41 13.82 -14.27
CA GLY A 174 7.15 13.34 -14.86
C GLY A 174 6.32 14.47 -15.46
N LEU A 175 6.21 15.60 -14.77
CA LEU A 175 5.54 16.79 -15.29
C LEU A 175 6.26 17.36 -16.52
N LYS A 176 7.59 17.45 -16.47
CA LYS A 176 8.39 17.84 -17.65
C LYS A 176 8.22 16.87 -18.82
N ALA A 177 8.15 15.58 -18.55
CA ALA A 177 7.89 14.57 -19.58
C ALA A 177 6.54 14.81 -20.23
N MET A 178 5.48 15.04 -19.45
CA MET A 178 4.14 15.35 -19.99
C MET A 178 4.15 16.61 -20.84
N GLN A 179 4.80 17.68 -20.38
CA GLN A 179 4.95 18.93 -21.14
C GLN A 179 5.64 18.68 -22.49
N SER A 180 6.78 17.98 -22.50
CA SER A 180 7.47 17.63 -23.73
C SER A 180 6.67 16.69 -24.64
N LEU A 181 5.88 15.77 -24.07
CA LEU A 181 4.97 14.93 -24.86
C LEU A 181 3.80 15.74 -25.45
N GLN A 182 3.40 16.82 -24.78
CA GLN A 182 2.33 17.70 -25.22
C GLN A 182 2.76 18.59 -26.40
N GLU A 183 4.02 19.01 -26.45
CA GLU A 183 4.58 19.80 -27.57
C GLU A 183 4.39 19.12 -28.94
N ILE A 184 4.44 17.79 -28.96
CA ILE A 184 4.27 16.96 -30.16
C ILE A 184 2.88 16.32 -30.26
N ASN A 185 1.95 16.67 -29.35
CA ASN A 185 0.62 16.10 -29.35
C ASN A 185 -0.24 16.76 -30.45
N PRO A 186 -0.79 16.00 -31.41
CA PRO A 186 -1.65 16.56 -32.45
C PRO A 186 -2.97 17.13 -31.92
N SER A 187 -3.37 16.80 -30.69
CA SER A 187 -4.61 17.31 -30.09
C SER A 187 -4.37 17.88 -28.69
N ALA A 188 -4.51 19.19 -28.54
CA ALA A 188 -4.18 19.88 -27.30
C ALA A 188 -4.98 19.40 -26.07
N GLU A 189 -6.22 18.94 -26.24
CA GLU A 189 -7.08 18.54 -25.12
C GLU A 189 -7.31 17.02 -25.02
N ARG A 190 -6.76 16.22 -25.94
CA ARG A 190 -6.94 14.76 -25.99
C ARG A 190 -5.61 14.04 -25.84
N ALA A 191 -5.57 13.05 -24.94
CA ALA A 191 -4.34 12.35 -24.60
C ALA A 191 -3.70 11.65 -25.82
N SER A 192 -2.40 11.88 -26.07
CA SER A 192 -1.65 11.17 -27.10
C SER A 192 -1.35 9.72 -26.70
N ASN A 193 -0.98 8.86 -27.66
CA ASN A 193 -0.63 7.47 -27.34
C ASN A 193 0.60 7.38 -26.41
N ALA A 194 1.61 8.23 -26.65
CA ALA A 194 2.78 8.34 -25.80
C ALA A 194 2.43 8.78 -24.37
N GLN A 195 1.54 9.76 -24.19
CA GLN A 195 1.09 10.18 -22.85
C GLN A 195 0.38 9.05 -22.11
N ILE A 196 -0.51 8.31 -22.79
CA ILE A 196 -1.21 7.17 -22.18
C ILE A 196 -0.24 6.07 -21.77
N MET A 197 0.69 5.68 -22.65
CA MET A 197 1.69 4.66 -22.34
C MET A 197 2.58 5.08 -21.17
N PHE A 198 3.05 6.33 -21.17
CA PHE A 198 3.85 6.89 -20.09
C PHE A 198 3.12 6.80 -18.75
N LEU A 199 1.86 7.25 -18.68
CA LEU A 199 1.10 7.24 -17.43
C LEU A 199 0.72 5.84 -16.96
N CYS A 200 0.38 4.93 -17.87
CA CYS A 200 0.02 3.56 -17.49
C CYS A 200 1.22 2.82 -16.89
N LEU A 201 2.41 2.98 -17.48
CA LEU A 201 3.63 2.42 -16.92
C LEU A 201 4.03 3.10 -15.61
N HIS A 202 3.87 4.42 -15.52
CA HIS A 202 4.19 5.16 -14.30
C HIS A 202 3.30 4.72 -13.13
N ALA A 203 1.99 4.61 -13.35
CA ALA A 203 1.05 4.18 -12.32
C ALA A 203 1.22 2.71 -11.91
N ALA A 204 1.74 1.84 -12.78
CA ALA A 204 2.13 0.50 -12.38
C ALA A 204 3.30 0.49 -11.37
N GLY A 205 3.99 1.63 -11.18
CA GLY A 205 4.80 1.91 -10.00
C GLY A 205 6.02 1.00 -9.83
N PHE A 206 6.75 0.73 -10.92
CA PHE A 206 7.96 -0.09 -10.88
C PHE A 206 9.04 0.47 -9.95
N SER A 207 8.96 0.08 -8.67
CA SER A 207 9.88 0.43 -7.59
C SER A 207 10.78 -0.74 -7.24
N LEU A 208 12.09 -0.48 -7.11
CA LEU A 208 13.07 -1.50 -6.82
C LEU A 208 13.03 -1.91 -5.36
N ILE A 209 12.76 -0.95 -4.46
CA ILE A 209 12.74 -1.16 -3.01
C ILE A 209 11.53 -0.43 -2.42
N PRO A 210 10.56 -1.13 -1.80
CA PRO A 210 9.42 -0.51 -1.15
C PRO A 210 9.82 0.07 0.23
N VAL A 211 10.76 1.01 0.24
CA VAL A 211 11.39 1.61 1.43
C VAL A 211 10.36 2.06 2.45
N SER A 212 9.34 2.80 1.99
CA SER A 212 8.32 3.36 2.88
C SER A 212 7.47 2.28 3.55
N VAL A 213 7.25 1.13 2.90
CA VAL A 213 6.49 0.01 3.48
C VAL A 213 7.35 -0.73 4.49
N ILE A 214 8.61 -1.02 4.15
CA ILE A 214 9.59 -1.63 5.05
C ILE A 214 9.74 -0.78 6.33
N ALA A 215 9.84 0.54 6.18
CA ALA A 215 9.94 1.46 7.31
C ALA A 215 8.71 1.39 8.24
N VAL A 216 7.50 1.36 7.69
CA VAL A 216 6.28 1.22 8.49
C VAL A 216 6.21 -0.15 9.18
N ARG A 217 6.57 -1.23 8.50
CA ARG A 217 6.62 -2.58 9.09
C ARG A 217 7.58 -2.62 10.28
N ALA A 218 8.77 -2.04 10.12
CA ALA A 218 9.77 -1.93 11.19
C ALA A 218 9.29 -1.06 12.35
N ALA A 219 8.65 0.09 12.06
CA ALA A 219 8.07 0.96 13.09
C ALA A 219 6.97 0.27 13.91
N LEU A 220 6.23 -0.67 13.28
CA LEU A 220 5.24 -1.52 13.93
C LEU A 220 5.81 -2.86 14.42
N ARG A 221 7.14 -2.94 14.61
CA ARG A 221 7.84 -4.08 15.24
C ARG A 221 7.69 -5.42 14.50
N SER A 222 7.59 -5.39 13.17
CA SER A 222 7.74 -6.60 12.37
C SER A 222 9.08 -7.29 12.66
N ALA A 223 9.05 -8.60 12.87
CA ALA A 223 10.24 -9.42 13.08
C ALA A 223 11.13 -9.47 11.83
N ASN A 224 10.52 -9.44 10.65
CA ASN A 224 11.24 -9.36 9.39
C ASN A 224 10.59 -8.33 8.44
N PRO A 225 10.92 -7.04 8.57
CA PRO A 225 10.29 -5.98 7.78
C PRO A 225 10.48 -6.12 6.26
N THR A 226 11.50 -6.86 5.82
CA THR A 226 11.89 -7.01 4.40
C THR A 226 11.32 -8.27 3.73
N ASP A 227 10.60 -9.14 4.47
CA ASP A 227 10.02 -10.38 3.92
C ASP A 227 9.00 -10.16 2.78
N ILE A 228 8.40 -8.98 2.71
CA ILE A 228 7.50 -8.55 1.62
C ILE A 228 8.23 -8.13 0.34
N PHE A 229 9.55 -7.98 0.36
CA PHE A 229 10.33 -7.43 -0.75
C PHE A 229 10.16 -8.23 -2.05
N VAL A 230 10.38 -9.56 -1.99
CA VAL A 230 10.27 -10.44 -3.17
C VAL A 230 8.84 -10.48 -3.71
N PRO A 231 7.79 -10.73 -2.90
CA PRO A 231 6.41 -10.66 -3.37
C PRO A 231 6.05 -9.29 -3.98
N CYS A 232 6.51 -8.19 -3.38
CA CYS A 232 6.27 -6.84 -3.88
C CYS A 232 6.90 -6.65 -5.27
N MET A 233 8.18 -6.99 -5.43
CA MET A 233 8.90 -6.89 -6.70
C MET A 233 8.20 -7.67 -7.83
N ILE A 234 7.74 -8.90 -7.55
CA ILE A 234 7.02 -9.73 -8.53
C ILE A 234 5.66 -9.08 -8.86
N THR A 235 4.92 -8.63 -7.85
CA THR A 235 3.61 -7.98 -8.04
C THR A 235 3.74 -6.75 -8.93
N THR A 236 4.70 -5.88 -8.64
CA THR A 236 4.96 -4.66 -9.40
C THR A 236 5.37 -4.97 -10.85
N PHE A 237 6.22 -5.99 -11.06
CA PHE A 237 6.59 -6.42 -12.39
C PHE A 237 5.36 -6.89 -13.19
N VAL A 238 4.52 -7.74 -12.59
CA VAL A 238 3.31 -8.25 -13.26
C VAL A 238 2.31 -7.13 -13.56
N ALA A 239 2.11 -6.17 -12.65
CA ALA A 239 1.28 -4.99 -12.88
C ALA A 239 1.82 -4.12 -14.03
N THR A 240 3.14 -3.92 -14.08
CA THR A 240 3.81 -3.18 -15.16
C THR A 240 3.66 -3.88 -16.50
N MET A 241 3.79 -5.21 -16.52
CA MET A 241 3.55 -6.02 -17.72
C MET A 241 2.09 -5.92 -18.17
N ALA A 242 1.12 -5.99 -17.26
CA ALA A 242 -0.29 -5.83 -17.59
C ALA A 242 -0.57 -4.46 -18.21
N ALA A 243 -0.07 -3.37 -17.60
CA ALA A 243 -0.18 -2.03 -18.17
C ALA A 243 0.41 -1.95 -19.58
N MET A 244 1.63 -2.47 -19.77
CA MET A 244 2.30 -2.52 -21.06
C MET A 244 1.50 -3.31 -22.11
N PHE A 245 1.02 -4.51 -21.77
CA PHE A 245 0.27 -5.37 -22.69
C PHE A 245 -1.07 -4.74 -23.08
N ILE A 246 -1.83 -4.22 -22.10
CA ILE A 246 -3.14 -3.59 -22.33
C ILE A 246 -2.99 -2.40 -23.29
N VAL A 247 -2.04 -1.50 -23.01
CA VAL A 247 -1.82 -0.31 -23.82
C VAL A 247 -1.26 -0.67 -25.18
N SER A 248 -0.28 -1.58 -25.27
CA SER A 248 0.32 -1.99 -26.53
C SER A 248 -0.67 -2.68 -27.44
N TYR A 249 -1.56 -3.52 -26.90
CA TYR A 249 -2.66 -4.11 -27.66
C TYR A 249 -3.57 -3.03 -28.24
N LYS A 250 -3.95 -2.03 -27.44
CA LYS A 250 -4.83 -0.94 -27.90
C LYS A 250 -4.16 -0.02 -28.92
N GLN A 251 -2.85 0.22 -28.79
CA GLN A 251 -2.06 1.05 -29.69
C GLN A 251 -1.46 0.28 -30.87
N LYS A 252 -1.68 -1.03 -30.96
CA LYS A 252 -1.11 -1.93 -31.97
C LYS A 252 0.42 -1.89 -32.03
N ILE A 253 1.07 -1.73 -30.87
CA ILE A 253 2.53 -1.79 -30.75
C ILE A 253 2.96 -3.25 -30.87
N ASN A 254 3.90 -3.54 -31.77
CA ASN A 254 4.47 -4.88 -31.90
C ASN A 254 5.43 -5.18 -30.74
N LEU A 255 4.98 -5.98 -29.78
CA LEU A 255 5.79 -6.44 -28.64
C LEU A 255 6.73 -7.61 -28.97
N PHE A 256 6.59 -8.25 -30.13
CA PHE A 256 7.44 -9.37 -30.55
C PHE A 256 8.78 -8.94 -31.17
N GLN A 257 9.21 -7.72 -30.88
CA GLN A 257 10.51 -7.23 -31.30
C GLN A 257 11.60 -7.90 -30.45
N PRO A 258 12.77 -8.25 -31.03
CA PRO A 258 13.83 -8.94 -30.30
C PRO A 258 14.27 -8.24 -29.01
N VAL A 259 14.29 -6.90 -29.00
CA VAL A 259 14.64 -6.10 -27.81
C VAL A 259 13.59 -6.28 -26.72
N ILE A 260 12.29 -6.14 -27.05
CA ILE A 260 11.22 -6.28 -26.06
C ILE A 260 11.17 -7.71 -25.54
N ILE A 261 11.26 -8.71 -26.42
CA ILE A 261 11.31 -10.13 -26.02
C ILE A 261 12.51 -10.41 -25.12
N ALA A 262 13.70 -9.92 -25.46
CA ALA A 262 14.89 -10.16 -24.65
C ALA A 262 14.74 -9.58 -23.23
N TRP A 263 14.22 -8.35 -23.12
CA TRP A 263 13.98 -7.70 -21.83
C TRP A 263 12.84 -8.37 -21.04
N VAL A 264 11.65 -8.42 -21.62
CA VAL A 264 10.44 -8.95 -20.96
C VAL A 264 10.60 -10.44 -20.70
N GLY A 265 11.06 -11.20 -21.69
CA GLY A 265 11.30 -12.63 -21.59
C GLY A 265 12.42 -12.98 -20.62
N GLY A 266 13.52 -12.21 -20.61
CA GLY A 266 14.61 -12.40 -19.66
C GLY A 266 14.19 -12.20 -18.20
N PHE A 267 13.52 -11.07 -17.90
CA PHE A 267 13.00 -10.80 -16.56
C PHE A 267 11.89 -11.79 -16.16
N SER A 268 10.98 -12.11 -17.08
CA SER A 268 9.92 -13.09 -16.81
C SER A 268 10.50 -14.48 -16.52
N ALA A 269 11.51 -14.92 -17.29
CA ALA A 269 12.18 -16.19 -17.04
C ALA A 269 12.85 -16.22 -15.67
N LEU A 270 13.53 -15.14 -15.27
CA LEU A 270 14.15 -15.03 -13.94
C LEU A 270 13.09 -15.13 -12.82
N ILE A 271 11.98 -14.42 -12.94
CA ILE A 271 10.88 -14.46 -11.96
C ILE A 271 10.23 -15.84 -11.93
N VAL A 272 9.96 -16.45 -13.08
CA VAL A 272 9.37 -17.80 -13.15
C VAL A 272 10.29 -18.83 -12.52
N LEU A 273 11.59 -18.81 -12.82
CA LEU A 273 12.57 -19.70 -12.21
C LEU A 273 12.64 -19.51 -10.69
N LEU A 274 12.61 -18.26 -10.23
CA LEU A 274 12.55 -17.93 -8.81
C LEU A 274 11.29 -18.50 -8.16
N VAL A 275 10.11 -18.28 -8.75
CA VAL A 275 8.83 -18.79 -8.23
C VAL A 275 8.78 -20.32 -8.24
N ILE A 276 9.30 -20.98 -9.28
CA ILE A 276 9.41 -22.45 -9.34
C ILE A 276 10.33 -22.96 -8.21
N TYR A 277 11.48 -22.33 -8.01
CA TYR A 277 12.40 -22.69 -6.94
C TYR A 277 11.76 -22.53 -5.57
N LEU A 278 11.12 -21.38 -5.31
CA LEU A 278 10.45 -21.08 -4.05
C LEU A 278 9.33 -22.07 -3.72
N ASN A 279 8.54 -22.48 -4.72
CA ASN A 279 7.46 -23.45 -4.52
C ASN A 279 7.93 -24.86 -4.13
N ARG A 280 9.23 -25.18 -4.33
CA ARG A 280 9.84 -26.45 -3.92
C ARG A 280 10.36 -26.44 -2.48
N LEU A 281 10.46 -25.27 -1.85
CA LEU A 281 10.98 -25.15 -0.49
C LEU A 281 9.90 -25.48 0.55
N SER A 282 10.36 -25.95 1.72
CA SER A 282 9.52 -26.01 2.93
C SER A 282 9.16 -24.59 3.41
N VAL A 283 8.20 -24.47 4.33
CA VAL A 283 7.79 -23.16 4.89
C VAL A 283 8.97 -22.43 5.52
N ASP A 284 9.74 -23.12 6.37
CA ASP A 284 10.95 -22.55 6.99
C ASP A 284 11.99 -22.18 5.93
N GLY A 285 12.22 -23.06 4.94
CA GLY A 285 13.18 -22.81 3.87
C GLY A 285 12.81 -21.60 3.01
N LEU A 286 11.51 -21.41 2.72
CA LEU A 286 10.99 -20.26 2.01
C LEU A 286 11.24 -18.97 2.79
N GLN A 287 10.95 -18.96 4.10
CA GLN A 287 11.15 -17.78 4.94
C GLN A 287 12.64 -17.44 5.10
N THR A 288 13.49 -18.44 5.32
CA THR A 288 14.95 -18.25 5.40
C THR A 288 15.50 -17.74 4.08
N PHE A 289 15.16 -18.36 2.95
CA PHE A 289 15.64 -17.93 1.64
C PHE A 289 15.16 -16.52 1.30
N SER A 290 13.87 -16.22 1.52
CA SER A 290 13.32 -14.89 1.27
C SER A 290 14.00 -13.83 2.12
N SER A 291 14.31 -14.13 3.39
CA SER A 291 15.04 -13.23 4.28
C SER A 291 16.47 -12.98 3.80
N ILE A 292 17.22 -14.04 3.47
CA ILE A 292 18.60 -13.94 2.98
C ILE A 292 18.63 -13.17 1.66
N LEU A 293 17.74 -13.48 0.73
CA LEU A 293 17.68 -12.82 -0.57
C LEU A 293 17.33 -11.34 -0.42
N SER A 294 16.30 -11.01 0.37
CA SER A 294 15.85 -9.62 0.54
C SER A 294 16.90 -8.75 1.23
N ASN A 295 17.46 -9.22 2.36
CA ASN A 295 18.49 -8.49 3.09
C ASN A 295 19.81 -8.42 2.31
N GLY A 296 20.19 -9.51 1.64
CA GLY A 296 21.37 -9.58 0.80
C GLY A 296 21.31 -8.63 -0.40
N LEU A 297 20.15 -8.54 -1.07
CA LEU A 297 19.95 -7.58 -2.17
C LEU A 297 20.04 -6.12 -1.69
N ILE A 298 19.47 -5.79 -0.53
CA ILE A 298 19.57 -4.44 0.03
C ILE A 298 21.03 -4.08 0.34
N LEU A 299 21.77 -4.97 1.00
CA LEU A 299 23.19 -4.76 1.29
C LEU A 299 24.04 -4.65 0.02
N LEU A 300 23.74 -5.46 -0.99
CA LEU A 300 24.40 -5.38 -2.30
C LEU A 300 24.13 -4.02 -2.96
N ILE A 301 22.89 -3.52 -2.93
CA ILE A 301 22.54 -2.21 -3.50
C ILE A 301 23.31 -1.10 -2.78
N PHE A 302 23.38 -1.12 -1.44
CA PHE A 302 24.16 -0.14 -0.69
C PHE A 302 25.65 -0.20 -1.03
N LEU A 303 26.23 -1.40 -1.12
CA LEU A 303 27.61 -1.58 -1.53
C LEU A 303 27.87 -1.00 -2.93
N LEU A 304 27.01 -1.30 -3.91
CA LEU A 304 27.13 -0.80 -5.28
C LEU A 304 27.01 0.74 -5.34
N ILE A 305 26.13 1.34 -4.53
CA ILE A 305 26.00 2.80 -4.42
C ILE A 305 27.30 3.42 -3.92
N ILE A 306 27.88 2.86 -2.84
CA ILE A 306 29.14 3.37 -2.26
C ILE A 306 30.30 3.20 -3.25
N LEU A 307 30.44 2.02 -3.86
CA LEU A 307 31.46 1.77 -4.88
C LEU A 307 31.32 2.72 -6.07
N GLY A 308 30.10 2.97 -6.53
CA GLY A 308 29.81 3.94 -7.59
C GLY A 308 30.18 5.37 -7.19
N ALA A 309 29.90 5.78 -5.96
CA ALA A 309 30.26 7.08 -5.44
C ALA A 309 31.77 7.27 -5.32
N LEU A 310 32.49 6.26 -4.82
CA LEU A 310 33.96 6.25 -4.76
C LEU A 310 34.58 6.34 -6.16
N TYR A 311 34.08 5.55 -7.11
CA TYR A 311 34.53 5.59 -8.51
C TYR A 311 34.32 6.97 -9.15
N LYS A 312 33.19 7.62 -8.84
CA LYS A 312 32.85 8.96 -9.32
C LYS A 312 33.42 10.09 -8.46
N ARG A 313 34.16 9.78 -7.40
CA ARG A 313 34.76 10.72 -6.45
C ARG A 313 33.74 11.69 -5.86
N ILE A 314 32.56 11.18 -5.51
CA ILE A 314 31.50 11.94 -4.82
C ILE A 314 31.82 11.95 -3.32
N ASP A 315 31.59 13.10 -2.67
CA ASP A 315 31.58 13.16 -1.20
C ASP A 315 30.39 12.36 -0.67
N VAL A 316 30.68 11.13 -0.21
CA VAL A 316 29.69 10.14 0.21
C VAL A 316 28.91 10.64 1.43
N PHE A 317 29.61 11.25 2.40
CA PHE A 317 28.97 11.66 3.65
C PHE A 317 28.08 12.88 3.46
N ASP A 318 28.57 13.90 2.73
CA ASP A 318 27.73 15.06 2.41
C ASP A 318 26.48 14.67 1.60
N ALA A 319 26.67 13.83 0.57
CA ALA A 319 25.57 13.29 -0.23
C ALA A 319 24.54 12.54 0.62
N PHE A 320 25.03 11.71 1.56
CA PHE A 320 24.17 10.99 2.49
C PHE A 320 23.37 11.94 3.37
N ILE A 321 24.02 12.92 4.00
CA ILE A 321 23.37 13.87 4.91
C ILE A 321 22.30 14.70 4.19
N ASP A 322 22.57 15.13 2.96
CA ASP A 322 21.59 15.85 2.15
C ASP A 322 20.34 15.00 1.86
N GLY A 323 20.54 13.74 1.45
CA GLY A 323 19.44 12.80 1.26
C GLY A 323 18.69 12.47 2.54
N ALA A 324 19.41 12.32 3.66
CA ALA A 324 18.84 12.00 4.96
C ALA A 324 17.89 13.10 5.46
N LYS A 325 18.20 14.38 5.20
CA LYS A 325 17.30 15.51 5.49
C LYS A 325 15.98 15.38 4.73
N GLY A 326 16.02 14.99 3.45
CA GLY A 326 14.82 14.70 2.67
C GLY A 326 13.98 13.56 3.24
N GLY A 327 14.63 12.52 3.79
CA GLY A 327 13.96 11.45 4.52
C GLY A 327 13.24 11.93 5.78
N PHE A 328 13.89 12.78 6.57
CA PHE A 328 13.29 13.42 7.75
C PHE A 328 12.06 14.25 7.39
N GLU A 329 12.19 15.14 6.40
CA GLU A 329 11.07 15.97 5.93
C GLU A 329 9.89 15.12 5.46
N THR A 330 10.16 14.04 4.74
CA THR A 330 9.11 13.16 4.22
C THR A 330 8.37 12.47 5.36
N ALA A 331 9.07 11.98 6.38
CA ALA A 331 8.45 11.39 7.57
C ALA A 331 7.54 12.39 8.31
N VAL A 332 7.96 13.65 8.43
CA VAL A 332 7.15 14.72 9.03
C VAL A 332 5.94 15.07 8.16
N LYS A 333 6.12 15.20 6.84
CA LYS A 333 5.05 15.47 5.87
C LYS A 333 3.98 14.37 5.86
N ILE A 334 4.32 13.13 6.24
CA ILE A 334 3.38 12.00 6.32
C ILE A 334 2.43 12.11 7.54
N ILE A 335 2.84 12.79 8.64
CA ILE A 335 2.06 12.85 9.90
C ILE A 335 0.60 13.29 9.67
N PRO A 336 0.31 14.43 9.02
CA PRO A 336 -1.06 14.90 8.90
C PRO A 336 -1.95 13.93 8.11
N TYR A 337 -1.38 13.27 7.09
CA TYR A 337 -2.10 12.27 6.31
C TYR A 337 -2.40 11.01 7.11
N LEU A 338 -1.43 10.53 7.90
CA LEU A 338 -1.65 9.38 8.79
C LEU A 338 -2.69 9.71 9.86
N VAL A 339 -2.58 10.85 10.53
CA VAL A 339 -3.57 11.28 11.54
C VAL A 339 -4.96 11.36 10.91
N GLY A 340 -5.12 12.10 9.82
CA GLY A 340 -6.43 12.29 9.18
C GLY A 340 -7.06 10.97 8.74
N MET A 341 -6.28 10.08 8.11
CA MET A 341 -6.81 8.80 7.64
C MET A 341 -7.07 7.81 8.76
N LEU A 342 -6.14 7.67 9.73
CA LEU A 342 -6.32 6.75 10.84
C LEU A 342 -7.49 7.16 11.74
N VAL A 343 -7.73 8.46 11.93
CA VAL A 343 -8.92 8.96 12.64
C VAL A 343 -10.21 8.56 11.94
N ALA A 344 -10.30 8.75 10.62
CA ALA A 344 -11.49 8.33 9.86
C ALA A 344 -11.71 6.81 9.91
N ILE A 345 -10.63 6.02 9.86
CA ILE A 345 -10.71 4.56 9.95
C ILE A 345 -11.08 4.12 11.38
N SER A 346 -10.51 4.76 12.40
CA SER A 346 -10.85 4.55 13.82
C SER A 346 -12.34 4.75 14.04
N LEU A 347 -12.92 5.84 13.50
CA LEU A 347 -14.37 6.08 13.54
C LEU A 347 -15.18 4.97 12.86
N LEU A 348 -14.77 4.51 11.68
CA LEU A 348 -15.46 3.40 11.00
C LEU A 348 -15.38 2.08 11.78
N ARG A 349 -14.24 1.80 12.42
CA ARG A 349 -14.01 0.57 13.18
C ARG A 349 -14.72 0.59 14.54
N THR A 350 -14.62 1.68 15.28
CA THR A 350 -15.30 1.85 16.59
C THR A 350 -16.82 1.98 16.46
N SER A 351 -17.34 2.51 15.35
CA SER A 351 -18.78 2.47 15.05
C SER A 351 -19.28 1.07 14.65
N GLY A 352 -18.38 0.16 14.29
CA GLY A 352 -18.70 -1.16 13.74
C GLY A 352 -19.14 -1.16 12.28
N SER A 353 -19.07 -0.01 11.59
CA SER A 353 -19.36 0.10 10.15
C SER A 353 -18.37 -0.73 9.33
N PHE A 354 -17.10 -0.70 9.73
CA PHE A 354 -16.03 -1.41 9.04
C PHE A 354 -16.22 -2.93 9.10
N ASP A 355 -16.55 -3.45 10.28
CA ASP A 355 -16.76 -4.88 10.50
C ASP A 355 -17.93 -5.40 9.65
N MET A 356 -19.04 -4.65 9.55
CA MET A 356 -20.17 -5.02 8.69
C MET A 356 -19.77 -5.20 7.22
N VAL A 357 -18.95 -4.29 6.69
CA VAL A 357 -18.49 -4.36 5.29
C VAL A 357 -17.57 -5.56 5.09
N ILE A 358 -16.60 -5.75 5.99
CA ILE A 358 -15.65 -6.86 5.92
C ILE A 358 -16.35 -8.19 6.08
N ASP A 359 -17.26 -8.34 7.04
CA ASP A 359 -18.01 -9.58 7.27
C ASP A 359 -18.95 -9.90 6.10
N GLY A 360 -19.58 -8.88 5.50
CA GLY A 360 -20.35 -9.04 4.27
C GLY A 360 -19.48 -9.57 3.11
N MET A 361 -18.28 -9.02 2.93
CA MET A 361 -17.32 -9.49 1.93
C MET A 361 -16.83 -10.92 2.24
N LYS A 362 -16.52 -11.23 3.50
CA LYS A 362 -16.13 -12.58 3.93
C LYS A 362 -17.24 -13.58 3.64
N THR A 363 -18.49 -13.24 3.96
CA THR A 363 -19.67 -14.09 3.69
C THR A 363 -19.81 -14.35 2.19
N PHE A 364 -19.65 -13.31 1.37
CA PHE A 364 -19.70 -13.45 -0.09
C PHE A 364 -18.61 -14.40 -0.63
N PHE A 365 -17.35 -14.22 -0.22
CA PHE A 365 -16.26 -15.10 -0.67
C PHE A 365 -16.33 -16.51 -0.10
N ALA A 366 -16.79 -16.66 1.15
CA ALA A 366 -17.06 -17.97 1.75
C ALA A 366 -18.16 -18.73 1.00
N PHE A 367 -19.22 -18.02 0.55
CA PHE A 367 -20.26 -18.61 -0.30
C PHE A 367 -19.71 -19.14 -1.64
N LEU A 368 -18.68 -18.51 -2.18
CA LEU A 368 -17.96 -18.98 -3.37
C LEU A 368 -16.96 -20.13 -3.08
N GLY A 369 -16.87 -20.60 -1.83
CA GLY A 369 -15.91 -21.62 -1.41
C GLY A 369 -14.47 -21.13 -1.37
N MET A 370 -14.24 -19.81 -1.34
CA MET A 370 -12.90 -19.22 -1.31
C MET A 370 -12.42 -18.98 0.13
N ASP A 371 -11.11 -19.11 0.34
CA ASP A 371 -10.46 -18.65 1.56
C ASP A 371 -10.66 -17.14 1.74
N THR A 372 -11.05 -16.69 2.94
CA THR A 372 -11.43 -15.29 3.19
C THR A 372 -10.34 -14.46 3.87
N ARG A 373 -9.15 -15.02 4.14
CA ARG A 373 -8.06 -14.32 4.87
C ARG A 373 -7.57 -13.06 4.15
N PHE A 374 -7.69 -13.00 2.83
CA PHE A 374 -7.31 -11.83 2.04
C PHE A 374 -8.26 -10.63 2.20
N VAL A 375 -9.51 -10.88 2.62
CA VAL A 375 -10.56 -9.86 2.69
C VAL A 375 -10.18 -8.74 3.64
N ASP A 376 -9.52 -9.07 4.75
CA ASP A 376 -9.06 -8.10 5.75
C ASP A 376 -8.02 -7.09 5.19
N ALA A 377 -7.36 -7.40 4.08
CA ALA A 377 -6.40 -6.52 3.41
C ALA A 377 -6.97 -5.74 2.22
N LEU A 378 -8.11 -6.18 1.65
CA LEU A 378 -8.75 -5.56 0.48
C LEU A 378 -9.01 -4.04 0.60
N PRO A 379 -9.33 -3.48 1.77
CA PRO A 379 -9.53 -2.05 1.89
C PRO A 379 -8.29 -1.24 1.46
N THR A 380 -7.08 -1.80 1.60
CA THR A 380 -5.85 -1.17 1.09
C THR A 380 -5.85 -1.09 -0.43
N ALA A 381 -6.20 -2.19 -1.11
CA ALA A 381 -6.31 -2.25 -2.57
C ALA A 381 -7.38 -1.30 -3.12
N LEU A 382 -8.55 -1.21 -2.47
CA LEU A 382 -9.66 -0.37 -2.94
C LEU A 382 -9.33 1.13 -2.86
N ILE A 383 -8.58 1.55 -1.83
CA ILE A 383 -8.20 2.96 -1.67
C ILE A 383 -6.97 3.31 -2.53
N ARG A 384 -6.13 2.35 -2.89
CA ARG A 384 -4.86 2.60 -3.60
C ARG A 384 -5.01 3.42 -4.89
N PRO A 385 -5.91 3.09 -5.84
CA PRO A 385 -6.08 3.89 -7.05
C PRO A 385 -6.46 5.36 -6.78
N LEU A 386 -7.14 5.61 -5.67
CA LEU A 386 -7.69 6.92 -5.29
C LEU A 386 -6.71 7.76 -4.48
N SER A 387 -5.92 7.14 -3.58
CA SER A 387 -5.02 7.83 -2.66
C SER A 387 -3.96 6.92 -2.06
N GLY A 388 -2.69 7.27 -2.26
CA GLY A 388 -1.55 6.51 -1.73
C GLY A 388 -1.34 6.72 -0.24
N GLY A 389 -1.61 7.93 0.25
CA GLY A 389 -1.65 8.24 1.69
C GLY A 389 -2.85 7.57 2.38
N GLY A 390 -4.00 7.54 1.71
CA GLY A 390 -5.19 6.81 2.16
C GLY A 390 -4.92 5.32 2.33
N ALA A 391 -4.39 4.68 1.28
CA ALA A 391 -4.04 3.27 1.29
C ALA A 391 -2.96 2.95 2.33
N ARG A 392 -2.00 3.87 2.56
CA ARG A 392 -1.02 3.75 3.64
C ARG A 392 -1.69 3.73 5.01
N GLY A 393 -2.68 4.60 5.23
CA GLY A 393 -3.51 4.58 6.45
C GLY A 393 -4.26 3.26 6.62
N MET A 394 -4.82 2.70 5.54
CA MET A 394 -5.48 1.38 5.56
C MET A 394 -4.51 0.24 5.90
N MET A 395 -3.32 0.26 5.30
CA MET A 395 -2.26 -0.70 5.57
C MET A 395 -1.81 -0.63 7.03
N VAL A 396 -1.55 0.58 7.55
CA VAL A 396 -1.22 0.79 8.96
C VAL A 396 -2.33 0.28 9.86
N SER A 397 -3.59 0.63 9.60
CA SER A 397 -4.73 0.13 10.38
C SER A 397 -4.83 -1.39 10.37
N THR A 398 -4.56 -2.03 9.23
CA THR A 398 -4.54 -3.49 9.10
C THR A 398 -3.44 -4.09 9.99
N MET A 399 -2.23 -3.53 9.96
CA MET A 399 -1.11 -4.00 10.77
C MET A 399 -1.28 -3.71 12.28
N THR A 400 -1.89 -2.60 12.67
CA THR A 400 -2.19 -2.33 14.08
C THR A 400 -3.30 -3.21 14.63
N THR A 401 -4.22 -3.66 13.76
CA THR A 401 -5.33 -4.55 14.15
C THR A 401 -4.87 -6.01 14.25
N PHE A 402 -4.21 -6.51 13.21
CA PHE A 402 -3.90 -7.94 13.09
C PHE A 402 -2.43 -8.28 13.40
N GLY A 403 -1.56 -7.28 13.48
CA GLY A 403 -0.11 -7.43 13.59
C GLY A 403 0.59 -7.24 12.24
N ALA A 404 1.80 -6.66 12.25
CA ALA A 404 2.58 -6.39 11.05
C ALA A 404 2.95 -7.68 10.27
N ASP A 405 3.20 -8.77 10.98
CA ASP A 405 3.55 -10.08 10.41
C ASP A 405 2.34 -11.01 10.23
N SER A 406 1.12 -10.51 10.41
CA SER A 406 -0.07 -11.27 10.05
C SER A 406 -0.22 -11.40 8.54
N PHE A 407 -0.96 -12.41 8.08
CA PHE A 407 -1.32 -12.56 6.66
C PHE A 407 -1.90 -11.26 6.05
N PRO A 408 -2.94 -10.63 6.62
CA PRO A 408 -3.48 -9.38 6.08
C PRO A 408 -2.49 -8.20 6.22
N GLY A 409 -1.64 -8.18 7.25
CA GLY A 409 -0.58 -7.18 7.41
C GLY A 409 0.47 -7.25 6.29
N ARG A 410 0.89 -8.45 5.90
CA ARG A 410 1.81 -8.67 4.77
C ARG A 410 1.15 -8.41 3.43
N LEU A 411 -0.08 -8.88 3.21
CA LEU A 411 -0.81 -8.64 1.97
C LEU A 411 -1.07 -7.15 1.73
N SER A 412 -1.54 -6.42 2.75
CA SER A 412 -1.71 -4.96 2.65
C SER A 412 -0.38 -4.25 2.39
N SER A 413 0.72 -4.73 2.96
CA SER A 413 2.08 -4.23 2.68
C SER A 413 2.48 -4.43 1.21
N ILE A 414 2.23 -5.62 0.64
CA ILE A 414 2.49 -5.89 -0.78
C ILE A 414 1.65 -4.96 -1.66
N MET A 415 0.34 -4.86 -1.40
CA MET A 415 -0.56 -4.00 -2.16
C MET A 415 -0.14 -2.52 -2.11
N GLN A 416 0.30 -2.04 -0.94
CA GLN A 416 0.79 -0.67 -0.78
C GLN A 416 2.14 -0.42 -1.49
N GLY A 417 2.98 -1.44 -1.58
CA GLY A 417 4.29 -1.35 -2.21
C GLY A 417 4.29 -1.51 -3.73
N ALA A 418 3.19 -2.03 -4.31
CA ALA A 418 3.23 -2.59 -5.67
C ALA A 418 2.85 -1.67 -6.84
N SER A 419 2.13 -0.57 -6.64
CA SER A 419 1.70 0.35 -7.71
C SER A 419 1.57 1.78 -7.21
N ASP A 420 1.52 2.79 -8.06
CA ASP A 420 1.17 4.17 -7.66
C ASP A 420 -0.35 4.41 -7.72
N THR A 421 -0.77 5.66 -7.73
CA THR A 421 -2.13 6.12 -7.48
C THR A 421 -2.78 6.58 -8.78
N THR A 422 -3.56 5.70 -9.41
CA THR A 422 -4.14 5.92 -10.75
C THR A 422 -4.82 7.29 -10.93
N PHE A 423 -5.75 7.67 -10.05
CA PHE A 423 -6.50 8.93 -10.22
C PHE A 423 -5.67 10.17 -9.89
N TYR A 424 -4.72 10.07 -8.97
CA TYR A 424 -3.81 11.17 -8.64
C TYR A 424 -2.83 11.41 -9.79
N VAL A 425 -2.21 10.36 -10.31
CA VAL A 425 -1.31 10.42 -11.48
C VAL A 425 -2.05 11.08 -12.64
N ILE A 426 -3.28 10.65 -12.95
CA ILE A 426 -4.11 11.29 -13.98
C ILE A 426 -4.34 12.77 -13.69
N ALA A 427 -4.83 13.11 -12.50
CA ALA A 427 -5.17 14.50 -12.16
C ALA A 427 -3.96 15.44 -12.24
N VAL A 428 -2.80 15.01 -11.72
CA VAL A 428 -1.58 15.82 -11.70
C VAL A 428 -0.97 15.92 -13.10
N TYR A 429 -0.84 14.81 -13.80
CA TYR A 429 -0.08 14.76 -15.04
C TYR A 429 -0.88 15.27 -16.23
N PHE A 430 -2.15 14.87 -16.39
CA PHE A 430 -3.00 15.45 -17.43
C PHE A 430 -3.41 16.88 -17.11
N GLY A 431 -3.61 17.21 -15.82
CA GLY A 431 -3.89 18.57 -15.39
C GLY A 431 -2.76 19.53 -15.76
N ALA A 432 -1.50 19.13 -15.59
CA ALA A 432 -0.33 19.95 -15.94
C ALA A 432 -0.20 20.32 -17.43
N VAL A 433 -0.88 19.58 -18.31
CA VAL A 433 -0.90 19.82 -19.76
C VAL A 433 -2.31 20.08 -20.31
N ASN A 434 -3.28 20.36 -19.43
CA ASN A 434 -4.67 20.69 -19.76
C ASN A 434 -5.40 19.64 -20.64
N ILE A 435 -5.08 18.36 -20.48
CA ILE A 435 -5.81 17.27 -21.17
C ILE A 435 -7.17 17.06 -20.49
N LYS A 436 -8.24 17.09 -21.28
CA LYS A 436 -9.62 16.86 -20.83
C LYS A 436 -10.14 15.48 -21.19
N ASP A 437 -9.78 14.99 -22.38
CA ASP A 437 -10.14 13.66 -22.86
C ASP A 437 -9.00 12.67 -22.61
N THR A 438 -9.17 11.88 -21.55
CA THR A 438 -8.20 10.86 -21.10
C THR A 438 -8.27 9.56 -21.92
N ARG A 439 -9.19 9.47 -22.89
CA ARG A 439 -9.44 8.29 -23.74
C ARG A 439 -9.66 7.03 -22.89
N TYR A 440 -8.78 6.04 -23.02
CA TYR A 440 -8.86 4.75 -22.34
C TYR A 440 -7.83 4.63 -21.20
N ALA A 441 -7.12 5.71 -20.84
CA ALA A 441 -6.06 5.68 -19.84
C ALA A 441 -6.55 5.19 -18.47
N VAL A 442 -7.67 5.76 -17.98
CA VAL A 442 -8.27 5.37 -16.69
C VAL A 442 -8.57 3.87 -16.65
N GLY A 443 -9.25 3.36 -17.68
CA GLY A 443 -9.61 1.94 -17.75
C GLY A 443 -8.40 1.02 -17.84
N ALA A 444 -7.38 1.40 -18.61
CA ALA A 444 -6.15 0.62 -18.72
C ALA A 444 -5.39 0.55 -17.38
N MET A 445 -5.29 1.68 -16.67
CA MET A 445 -4.63 1.76 -15.37
C MET A 445 -5.37 0.96 -14.29
N LEU A 446 -6.71 1.07 -14.23
CA LEU A 446 -7.51 0.30 -13.28
C LEU A 446 -7.47 -1.21 -13.54
N LEU A 447 -7.40 -1.63 -14.81
CA LEU A 447 -7.20 -3.04 -15.15
C LEU A 447 -5.80 -3.53 -14.73
N ALA A 448 -4.76 -2.73 -14.93
CA ALA A 448 -3.42 -3.06 -14.45
C ALA A 448 -3.37 -3.14 -12.92
N ASP A 449 -4.02 -2.20 -12.22
CA ASP A 449 -4.17 -2.23 -10.76
C ASP A 449 -4.88 -3.53 -10.31
N LEU A 450 -5.95 -3.93 -10.99
CA LEU A 450 -6.66 -5.18 -10.68
C LEU A 450 -5.76 -6.41 -10.84
N VAL A 451 -4.96 -6.49 -11.90
CA VAL A 451 -3.97 -7.57 -12.07
C VAL A 451 -2.95 -7.54 -10.92
N GLY A 452 -2.47 -6.35 -10.54
CA GLY A 452 -1.59 -6.18 -9.38
C GLY A 452 -2.20 -6.70 -8.09
N VAL A 453 -3.46 -6.35 -7.81
CA VAL A 453 -4.20 -6.81 -6.61
C VAL A 453 -4.35 -8.34 -6.60
N ILE A 454 -4.74 -8.94 -7.72
CA ILE A 454 -4.87 -10.40 -7.84
C ILE A 454 -3.51 -11.07 -7.61
N THR A 455 -2.45 -10.53 -8.23
CA THR A 455 -1.09 -11.06 -8.08
C THR A 455 -0.61 -10.96 -6.64
N ALA A 456 -0.86 -9.84 -5.96
CA ALA A 456 -0.53 -9.66 -4.55
C ALA A 456 -1.22 -10.71 -3.67
N ILE A 457 -2.50 -10.99 -3.90
CA ILE A 457 -3.26 -12.00 -3.17
C ILE A 457 -2.65 -13.40 -3.38
N LEU A 458 -2.40 -13.78 -4.64
CA LEU A 458 -1.81 -15.09 -4.96
C LEU A 458 -0.43 -15.27 -4.32
N LEU A 459 0.43 -14.25 -4.41
CA LEU A 459 1.76 -14.29 -3.81
C LEU A 459 1.69 -14.28 -2.28
N ALA A 460 0.75 -13.55 -1.67
CA ALA A 460 0.57 -13.61 -0.23
C ALA A 460 0.17 -15.02 0.24
N TYR A 461 -0.74 -15.70 -0.46
CA TYR A 461 -1.06 -17.10 -0.16
C TYR A 461 0.14 -18.03 -0.36
N MET A 462 0.91 -17.83 -1.42
CA MET A 462 2.09 -18.64 -1.71
C MET A 462 3.19 -18.47 -0.64
N PHE A 463 3.45 -17.25 -0.19
CA PHE A 463 4.53 -16.95 0.74
C PHE A 463 4.15 -17.04 2.21
N PHE A 464 2.90 -16.72 2.55
CA PHE A 464 2.46 -16.50 3.93
C PHE A 464 1.14 -17.20 4.28
N GLY A 465 0.53 -17.91 3.32
CA GLY A 465 -0.77 -18.55 3.50
C GLY A 465 -0.72 -19.96 4.11
N ARG A 466 0.48 -20.49 4.40
CA ARG A 466 0.69 -21.83 4.95
C ARG A 466 0.88 -21.80 6.45
#